data_AF-A0A662VZR7-F1
#
_entry.id   AF-A0A662VZR7-F1
#
_cell.length_a   1.000
_cell.length_b   1.000
_cell.length_c   1.000
_cell.angle_alpha   90.00
_cell.angle_beta   90.00
_cell.angle_gamma   90.00
#
_symmetry.space_group_name_H-M   'P 1'
#
loop_
_entity.id
_entity.type
_entity.pdbx_description
1 polymer ?
#
loop_
_entity_poly.entity_id
_entity_poly.type
_entity_poly.pdbx_seq_one_letter_code
_entity_poly.pdbx_strand_id
1 'polypeptide(L)'
;MTESKKFYITSDRIDNMSVKYDESDIDEFYYEEEIKKKPSRTLEQVLPCVIKKLREGREWRIIDLCEECRSSESTVRRLIKGLQEAGLVTWENRRVRWNEAEVERGYRIKHSRKLISNILKGTPKYEKLLENKYFLQHLETGYPELYEAYKELRELQRNTYKKICEFREFVKKLVKNRGFEVVNRRDNAKGRKVYETITDLPLKLLRDRESVEIFVPRGTSEVVCSGYGYIISSDPEMKGEIEALIKKIIENEEIQRIYTDIEGMKQEEEKLRQYLRRELEKLVQRVEHLRPLEGKCDLCRE
;
A
#
# COMPACT_ATOMS: atom_id res chain seq x y z
N MET A 1 46.56 -28.60 -1.97
CA MET A 1 46.17 -27.34 -1.30
C MET A 1 45.31 -26.56 -2.28
N THR A 2 44.01 -26.50 -1.98
CA THR A 2 42.96 -25.59 -2.48
C THR A 2 43.03 -25.09 -3.93
N GLU A 3 42.39 -25.82 -4.85
CA GLU A 3 41.90 -25.30 -6.12
C GLU A 3 40.41 -24.91 -5.99
N SER A 4 40.10 -23.63 -6.21
CA SER A 4 38.73 -23.12 -6.33
C SER A 4 38.16 -23.42 -7.71
N LYS A 5 37.19 -24.34 -7.80
CA LYS A 5 36.39 -24.55 -9.01
C LYS A 5 35.29 -23.50 -9.12
N LYS A 6 35.42 -22.63 -10.12
CA LYS A 6 34.37 -21.72 -10.60
C LYS A 6 33.30 -22.54 -11.33
N PHE A 7 32.04 -22.42 -10.91
CA PHE A 7 30.89 -22.92 -11.67
C PHE A 7 30.44 -21.86 -12.68
N TYR A 8 30.35 -22.28 -13.94
CA TYR A 8 29.67 -21.60 -15.03
C TYR A 8 28.18 -21.91 -14.94
N ILE A 9 27.32 -20.90 -15.08
CA ILE A 9 25.89 -21.08 -15.36
C ILE A 9 25.69 -20.71 -16.82
N THR A 10 25.51 -21.72 -17.67
CA THR A 10 24.99 -21.59 -19.03
C THR A 10 23.48 -21.74 -19.01
N SER A 11 22.81 -20.79 -19.63
CA SER A 11 21.42 -20.83 -20.08
C SER A 11 21.20 -22.03 -21.00
N ASP A 12 20.21 -22.86 -20.70
CA ASP A 12 19.24 -23.34 -21.70
C ASP A 12 18.01 -24.00 -21.05
N ARG A 13 16.85 -23.62 -21.58
CA ARG A 13 15.58 -24.36 -21.73
C ARG A 13 15.12 -25.26 -20.58
N ILE A 14 14.01 -24.89 -19.94
CA ILE A 14 13.06 -25.85 -19.36
C ILE A 14 11.63 -25.45 -19.76
N ASP A 15 10.94 -26.48 -20.21
CA ASP A 15 9.63 -26.53 -20.87
C ASP A 15 8.43 -26.09 -20.03
N ASN A 16 7.37 -25.80 -20.77
CA ASN A 16 5.97 -25.82 -20.32
C ASN A 16 5.69 -27.05 -19.46
N MET A 17 5.38 -26.83 -18.18
CA MET A 17 4.59 -27.76 -17.38
C MET A 17 3.45 -27.00 -16.70
N SER A 18 2.25 -27.18 -17.24
CA SER A 18 1.02 -26.98 -16.51
C SER A 18 0.99 -27.99 -15.36
N VAL A 19 1.00 -27.48 -14.14
CA VAL A 19 0.82 -28.35 -12.97
C VAL A 19 -0.38 -27.86 -12.18
N LYS A 20 -1.43 -28.68 -12.26
CA LYS A 20 -2.54 -28.70 -11.32
C LYS A 20 -2.00 -29.26 -10.00
N TYR A 21 -2.17 -28.52 -8.91
CA TYR A 21 -2.12 -29.03 -7.53
C TYR A 21 -3.37 -28.46 -6.87
N ASP A 22 -4.44 -29.23 -6.73
CA ASP A 22 -4.65 -30.33 -5.78
C ASP A 22 -4.70 -29.79 -4.35
N GLU A 23 -5.94 -29.62 -3.90
CA GLU A 23 -6.36 -29.12 -2.60
C GLU A 23 -6.22 -30.28 -1.61
N SER A 24 -5.04 -30.45 -1.02
CA SER A 24 -4.91 -31.26 0.19
C SER A 24 -3.72 -30.82 1.02
N ASP A 25 -3.98 -30.70 2.33
CA ASP A 25 -3.02 -30.61 3.43
C ASP A 25 -2.58 -29.19 3.84
N ILE A 26 -3.45 -28.54 4.61
CA ILE A 26 -3.04 -27.63 5.69
C ILE A 26 -3.66 -28.14 7.00
N ASP A 27 -2.79 -28.72 7.80
CA ASP A 27 -2.76 -28.82 9.26
C ASP A 27 -4.09 -29.01 10.02
N GLU A 28 -4.26 -30.27 10.39
CA GLU A 28 -4.97 -30.86 11.50
C GLU A 28 -4.78 -30.08 12.83
N PHE A 29 -5.58 -29.04 13.04
CA PHE A 29 -5.89 -28.55 14.39
C PHE A 29 -7.08 -29.33 14.93
N TYR A 30 -6.83 -30.14 15.95
CA TYR A 30 -7.85 -30.78 16.78
C TYR A 30 -8.81 -29.71 17.32
N TYR A 31 -9.97 -29.55 16.68
CA TYR A 31 -11.18 -29.13 17.38
C TYR A 31 -11.79 -30.40 17.92
N GLU A 32 -11.84 -30.50 19.25
CA GLU A 32 -12.78 -31.39 19.92
C GLU A 32 -14.14 -31.24 19.22
N GLU A 33 -14.76 -32.37 18.86
CA GLU A 33 -16.11 -32.41 18.33
C GLU A 33 -17.07 -31.81 19.37
N GLU A 34 -17.24 -30.50 19.37
CA GLU A 34 -18.51 -29.92 19.76
C GLU A 34 -19.51 -30.44 18.74
N ILE A 35 -20.24 -31.47 19.15
CA ILE A 35 -21.43 -32.00 18.51
C ILE A 35 -22.30 -30.79 18.12
N LYS A 36 -22.18 -30.32 16.88
CA LYS A 36 -23.08 -29.35 16.27
C LYS A 36 -24.42 -30.03 16.12
N LYS A 37 -25.19 -30.07 17.21
CA LYS A 37 -26.63 -30.29 17.14
C LYS A 37 -27.15 -29.22 16.19
N LYS A 38 -27.60 -29.64 15.00
CA LYS A 38 -28.39 -28.78 14.11
C LYS A 38 -29.43 -28.08 14.99
N PRO A 39 -29.48 -26.74 15.03
CA PRO A 39 -30.51 -26.07 15.80
C PRO A 39 -31.86 -26.58 15.31
N SER A 40 -32.74 -26.97 16.24
CA SER A 40 -34.09 -27.41 15.87
C SER A 40 -34.74 -26.37 14.96
N ARG A 41 -35.54 -26.78 13.98
CA ARG A 41 -36.28 -25.88 13.05
C ARG A 41 -37.03 -24.75 13.78
N THR A 42 -37.44 -24.99 15.02
CA THR A 42 -38.05 -24.02 15.95
C THR A 42 -37.09 -22.91 16.41
N LEU A 43 -35.81 -23.20 16.66
CA LEU A 43 -34.80 -22.23 17.07
C LEU A 43 -34.46 -21.26 15.94
N GLU A 44 -34.36 -21.74 14.70
CA GLU A 44 -34.11 -20.91 13.52
C GLU A 44 -35.25 -19.92 13.22
N GLN A 45 -36.49 -20.29 13.58
CA GLN A 45 -37.68 -19.45 13.40
C GLN A 45 -37.88 -18.45 14.56
N VAL A 46 -37.55 -18.85 15.79
CA VAL A 46 -37.77 -18.03 17.00
C VAL A 46 -36.64 -17.01 17.21
N LEU A 47 -35.38 -17.36 16.89
CA LEU A 47 -34.21 -16.50 17.10
C LEU A 47 -34.32 -15.12 16.40
N PRO A 48 -34.71 -15.02 15.10
CA PRO A 48 -34.87 -13.72 14.45
C PRO A 48 -35.92 -12.83 15.12
N CYS A 49 -37.01 -13.42 15.63
CA CYS A 49 -38.06 -12.69 16.34
C CYS A 49 -37.55 -12.16 17.69
N VAL A 50 -36.88 -13.01 18.48
CA VAL A 50 -36.26 -12.62 19.76
C VAL A 50 -35.25 -11.49 19.57
N ILE A 51 -34.36 -11.58 18.57
CA ILE A 51 -33.40 -10.52 18.25
C ILE A 51 -34.12 -9.22 17.86
N LYS A 52 -35.15 -9.30 17.02
CA LYS A 52 -35.92 -8.12 16.59
C LYS A 52 -36.51 -7.37 17.80
N LYS A 53 -37.13 -8.11 18.73
CA LYS A 53 -37.75 -7.54 19.93
C LYS A 53 -36.71 -6.92 20.87
N LEU A 54 -35.60 -7.60 21.10
CA LEU A 54 -34.52 -7.08 21.95
C LEU A 54 -33.91 -5.78 21.37
N ARG A 55 -33.83 -5.66 20.04
CA ARG A 55 -33.36 -4.44 19.35
C ARG A 55 -34.32 -3.26 19.41
N GLU A 56 -35.53 -3.42 19.93
CA GLU A 56 -36.46 -2.28 20.16
C GLU A 56 -35.98 -1.36 21.29
N GLY A 57 -34.83 -1.63 21.92
CA GLY A 57 -34.17 -0.74 22.88
C GLY A 57 -34.75 -0.76 24.30
N ARG A 58 -35.80 -1.56 24.54
CA ARG A 58 -36.40 -1.76 25.88
C ARG A 58 -35.82 -2.98 26.59
N GLU A 59 -35.90 -2.96 27.91
CA GLU A 59 -35.68 -4.15 28.72
C GLU A 59 -36.88 -5.10 28.62
N TRP A 60 -36.58 -6.39 28.54
CA TRP A 60 -37.58 -7.43 28.37
C TRP A 60 -37.56 -8.42 29.53
N ARG A 61 -38.71 -8.79 30.06
CA ARG A 61 -38.80 -10.02 30.86
C ARG A 61 -38.90 -11.21 29.90
N ILE A 62 -38.39 -12.35 30.33
CA ILE A 62 -38.44 -13.58 29.52
C ILE A 62 -39.89 -13.95 29.18
N ILE A 63 -40.83 -13.78 30.12
CA ILE A 63 -42.25 -14.07 29.91
C ILE A 63 -42.82 -13.22 28.76
N ASP A 64 -42.52 -11.92 28.75
CA ASP A 64 -42.99 -11.00 27.70
C ASP A 64 -42.41 -11.40 26.32
N LEU A 65 -41.15 -11.86 26.27
CA LEU A 65 -40.54 -12.38 25.03
C LEU A 65 -41.18 -13.71 24.57
N CYS A 66 -41.62 -14.56 25.50
CA CYS A 66 -42.29 -15.82 25.17
C CYS A 66 -43.64 -15.58 24.49
N GLU A 67 -44.41 -14.61 25.01
CA GLU A 67 -45.70 -14.21 24.45
C GLU A 67 -45.53 -13.60 23.06
N GLU A 68 -44.62 -12.63 22.92
CA GLU A 68 -44.35 -11.93 21.66
C GLU A 68 -43.77 -12.84 20.57
N CYS A 69 -42.86 -13.74 20.95
CA CYS A 69 -42.22 -14.66 20.00
C CYS A 69 -42.95 -15.98 19.86
N ARG A 70 -44.10 -16.16 20.53
CA ARG A 70 -44.91 -17.39 20.57
C ARG A 70 -44.07 -18.64 20.79
N SER A 71 -43.23 -18.62 21.82
CA SER A 71 -42.28 -19.69 22.11
C SER A 71 -42.26 -20.07 23.59
N SER A 72 -41.79 -21.28 23.90
CA SER A 72 -41.70 -21.75 25.28
C SER A 72 -40.61 -21.01 26.04
N GLU A 73 -40.82 -20.84 27.35
CA GLU A 73 -39.82 -20.22 28.24
C GLU A 73 -38.47 -20.93 28.19
N SER A 74 -38.48 -22.27 28.09
CA SER A 74 -37.27 -23.08 27.94
C SER A 74 -36.49 -22.76 26.65
N THR A 75 -37.18 -22.47 25.56
CA THR A 75 -36.57 -22.13 24.27
C THR A 75 -36.00 -20.71 24.31
N VAL A 76 -36.77 -19.74 24.81
CA VAL A 76 -36.32 -18.35 24.95
C VAL A 76 -35.14 -18.25 25.90
N ARG A 77 -35.17 -18.91 27.07
CA ARG A 77 -34.03 -18.96 28.02
C ARG A 77 -32.75 -19.49 27.38
N ARG A 78 -32.86 -20.56 26.58
CA ARG A 78 -31.71 -21.13 25.87
C ARG A 78 -31.13 -20.14 24.85
N LEU A 79 -31.99 -19.45 24.10
CA LEU A 79 -31.58 -18.41 23.14
C LEU A 79 -30.91 -17.23 23.85
N ILE A 80 -31.51 -16.71 24.92
CA ILE A 80 -30.93 -15.61 25.71
C ILE A 80 -29.58 -16.01 26.31
N LYS A 81 -29.45 -17.22 26.84
CA LYS A 81 -28.17 -17.71 27.36
C LYS A 81 -27.09 -17.74 26.26
N GLY A 82 -27.41 -18.26 25.07
CA GLY A 82 -26.48 -18.24 23.93
C GLY A 82 -26.15 -16.83 23.44
N LEU A 83 -27.12 -15.91 23.46
CA LEU A 83 -26.89 -14.50 23.12
C LEU A 83 -26.03 -13.79 24.18
N GLN A 84 -26.17 -14.16 25.46
CA GLN A 84 -25.39 -13.61 26.57
C GLN A 84 -23.95 -14.14 26.54
N GLU A 85 -23.76 -15.43 26.26
CA GLU A 85 -22.44 -16.03 26.02
C GLU A 85 -21.75 -15.37 24.81
N ALA A 86 -22.53 -14.94 23.81
CA ALA A 86 -22.05 -14.15 22.68
C ALA A 86 -21.89 -12.65 22.97
N GLY A 87 -22.19 -12.18 24.19
CA GLY A 87 -22.08 -10.77 24.60
C GLY A 87 -23.17 -9.83 24.08
N LEU A 88 -24.09 -10.33 23.25
CA LEU A 88 -25.11 -9.54 22.56
C LEU A 88 -26.23 -9.04 23.47
N VAL A 89 -26.38 -9.64 24.64
CA VAL A 89 -27.40 -9.27 25.63
C VAL A 89 -26.84 -9.33 27.04
N THR A 90 -27.31 -8.45 27.91
CA THR A 90 -27.14 -8.57 29.37
C THR A 90 -28.40 -9.16 29.97
N TRP A 91 -28.25 -10.15 30.86
CA TRP A 91 -29.36 -10.75 31.58
C TRP A 91 -29.12 -10.65 33.08
N GLU A 92 -29.77 -9.66 33.70
CA GLU A 92 -29.65 -9.33 35.12
C GLU A 92 -31.03 -9.05 35.71
N ASN A 93 -31.25 -9.35 36.99
CA ASN A 93 -32.52 -9.07 37.69
C ASN A 93 -33.78 -9.54 36.94
N ARG A 94 -33.70 -10.72 36.29
CA ARG A 94 -34.77 -11.32 35.45
C ARG A 94 -35.17 -10.49 34.23
N ARG A 95 -34.34 -9.52 33.82
CA ARG A 95 -34.54 -8.67 32.64
C ARG A 95 -33.40 -8.85 31.66
N VAL A 96 -33.75 -8.84 30.38
CA VAL A 96 -32.83 -9.00 29.27
C VAL A 96 -32.78 -7.68 28.51
N ARG A 97 -31.58 -7.18 28.25
CA ARG A 97 -31.36 -5.97 27.46
C ARG A 97 -30.38 -6.27 26.34
N TRP A 98 -30.64 -5.71 25.16
CA TRP A 98 -29.70 -5.76 24.05
C TRP A 98 -28.45 -4.93 24.39
N ASN A 99 -27.26 -5.53 24.22
CA ASN A 99 -26.00 -4.84 24.44
C ASN A 99 -25.59 -4.10 23.16
N GLU A 100 -26.20 -2.95 22.96
CA GLU A 100 -25.96 -2.10 21.79
C GLU A 100 -24.47 -1.76 21.64
N ALA A 101 -23.79 -1.49 22.74
CA ALA A 101 -22.37 -1.17 22.76
C ALA A 101 -21.47 -2.32 22.27
N GLU A 102 -21.75 -3.58 22.64
CA GLU A 102 -20.96 -4.71 22.14
C GLU A 102 -21.23 -5.03 20.67
N VAL A 103 -22.47 -4.84 20.22
CA VAL A 103 -22.86 -5.01 18.82
C VAL A 103 -22.24 -3.93 17.94
N GLU A 104 -22.25 -2.68 18.41
CA GLU A 104 -21.58 -1.56 17.77
C GLU A 104 -20.06 -1.79 17.73
N ARG A 105 -19.46 -2.25 18.83
CA ARG A 105 -18.04 -2.61 18.88
C ARG A 105 -17.70 -3.72 17.89
N GLY A 106 -18.49 -4.78 17.82
CA GLY A 106 -18.32 -5.88 16.87
C GLY A 106 -18.43 -5.40 15.41
N TYR A 107 -19.38 -4.50 15.12
CA TYR A 107 -19.50 -3.86 13.82
C TYR A 107 -18.27 -3.02 13.48
N ARG A 108 -17.80 -2.16 14.40
CA ARG A 108 -16.62 -1.32 14.22
C ARG A 108 -15.36 -2.14 13.96
N ILE A 109 -15.18 -3.27 14.66
CA ILE A 109 -14.05 -4.18 14.42
C ILE A 109 -14.15 -4.80 13.03
N LYS A 110 -15.32 -5.31 12.64
CA LYS A 110 -15.53 -5.90 11.31
C LYS A 110 -15.32 -4.87 10.20
N HIS A 111 -15.80 -3.65 10.40
CA HIS A 111 -15.61 -2.53 9.50
C HIS A 111 -14.12 -2.20 9.33
N SER A 112 -13.40 -2.04 10.45
CA SER A 112 -11.95 -1.77 10.46
C SER A 112 -11.16 -2.86 9.74
N ARG A 113 -11.45 -4.14 10.02
CA ARG A 113 -10.84 -5.29 9.34
C ARG A 113 -11.09 -5.28 7.83
N LYS A 114 -12.26 -4.83 7.39
CA LYS A 114 -12.57 -4.68 5.97
C LYS A 114 -11.72 -3.59 5.31
N LEU A 115 -11.46 -2.48 6.01
CA LEU A 115 -10.63 -1.40 5.49
C LEU A 115 -9.16 -1.81 5.31
N ILE A 116 -8.65 -2.69 6.18
CA ILE A 116 -7.27 -3.19 6.13
C ILE A 116 -7.13 -4.56 5.46
N SER A 117 -8.20 -5.12 4.88
CA SER A 117 -8.21 -6.52 4.42
C SER A 117 -7.18 -6.84 3.36
N ASN A 118 -6.78 -5.84 2.56
CA ASN A 118 -5.78 -6.00 1.52
C ASN A 118 -4.36 -6.16 2.08
N ILE A 119 -4.11 -5.67 3.30
CA ILE A 119 -2.84 -5.85 4.01
C ILE A 119 -2.79 -7.23 4.68
N LEU A 120 -3.92 -7.68 5.22
CA LEU A 120 -4.02 -8.97 5.93
C LEU A 120 -3.87 -10.20 5.02
N LYS A 121 -3.98 -10.06 3.70
CA LYS A 121 -4.02 -11.17 2.73
C LYS A 121 -2.72 -11.38 1.94
N GLY A 122 -1.63 -10.68 2.25
CA GLY A 122 -0.40 -10.79 1.47
C GLY A 122 0.77 -10.00 2.06
N THR A 123 1.82 -9.77 1.27
CA THR A 123 2.98 -8.98 1.70
C THR A 123 2.53 -7.56 2.08
N PRO A 124 2.78 -7.10 3.32
CA PRO A 124 2.23 -5.85 3.82
C PRO A 124 2.84 -4.67 3.07
N LYS A 125 2.03 -4.03 2.22
CA LYS A 125 2.31 -2.74 1.59
C LYS A 125 1.44 -1.68 2.25
N TYR A 126 1.79 -1.30 3.48
CA TYR A 126 0.99 -0.41 4.32
C TYR A 126 0.63 0.91 3.62
N GLU A 127 1.49 1.39 2.73
CA GLU A 127 1.29 2.60 1.93
C GLU A 127 0.03 2.52 1.06
N LYS A 128 -0.40 1.31 0.63
CA LYS A 128 -1.65 1.13 -0.12
C LYS A 128 -2.91 1.50 0.67
N LEU A 129 -2.84 1.50 2.00
CA LEU A 129 -3.98 1.94 2.83
C LEU A 129 -4.31 3.41 2.58
N LEU A 130 -3.29 4.22 2.25
CA LEU A 130 -3.44 5.65 1.96
C LEU A 130 -4.10 5.93 0.60
N GLU A 131 -4.39 4.91 -0.21
CA GLU A 131 -5.19 5.01 -1.43
C GLU A 131 -6.69 4.79 -1.15
N ASN A 132 -7.05 4.23 0.02
CA ASN A 132 -8.43 3.96 0.39
C ASN A 132 -9.08 5.20 1.02
N LYS A 133 -10.04 5.81 0.31
CA LYS A 133 -10.82 6.97 0.77
C LYS A 133 -11.36 6.81 2.19
N TYR A 134 -11.95 5.67 2.52
CA TYR A 134 -12.60 5.46 3.82
C TYR A 134 -11.57 5.28 4.94
N PHE A 135 -10.41 4.69 4.64
CA PHE A 135 -9.31 4.62 5.59
C PHE A 135 -8.74 6.02 5.86
N LEU A 136 -8.59 6.86 4.84
CA LEU A 136 -8.17 8.26 5.01
C LEU A 136 -9.17 9.07 5.86
N GLN A 137 -10.48 8.87 5.70
CA GLN A 137 -11.48 9.53 6.58
C GLN A 137 -11.33 9.10 8.05
N HIS A 138 -11.02 7.83 8.30
CA HIS A 138 -10.69 7.35 9.64
C HIS A 138 -9.41 8.00 10.19
N LEU A 139 -8.38 8.20 9.34
CA LEU A 139 -7.19 8.94 9.74
C LEU A 139 -7.51 10.40 10.06
N GLU A 140 -8.25 11.08 9.20
CA GLU A 140 -8.60 12.49 9.35
C GLU A 140 -9.36 12.76 10.65
N THR A 141 -10.30 11.89 11.01
CA THR A 141 -11.19 12.11 12.16
C THR A 141 -10.74 11.40 13.44
N GLY A 142 -9.84 10.42 13.35
CA GLY A 142 -9.39 9.61 14.49
C GLY A 142 -7.89 9.68 14.77
N TYR A 143 -7.09 10.15 13.81
CA TYR A 143 -5.62 10.17 13.89
C TYR A 143 -5.07 11.43 13.20
N PRO A 144 -5.43 12.64 13.66
CA PRO A 144 -5.15 13.90 12.95
C PRO A 144 -3.66 14.12 12.67
N GLU A 145 -2.78 13.78 13.62
CA GLU A 145 -1.33 13.86 13.42
C GLU A 145 -0.83 12.97 12.27
N LEU A 146 -1.40 11.78 12.13
CA LEU A 146 -1.05 10.86 11.05
C LEU A 146 -1.60 11.34 9.71
N TYR A 147 -2.77 11.94 9.71
CA TYR A 147 -3.37 12.54 8.52
C TYR A 147 -2.60 13.77 8.03
N GLU A 148 -2.14 14.63 8.93
CA GLU A 148 -1.30 15.77 8.56
C GLU A 148 0.05 15.30 8.00
N ALA A 149 0.71 14.31 8.61
CA ALA A 149 1.92 13.71 8.05
C ALA A 149 1.70 13.13 6.63
N TYR A 150 0.51 12.56 6.36
CA TYR A 150 0.13 12.12 5.02
C TYR A 150 0.00 13.31 4.05
N LYS A 151 -0.64 14.39 4.46
CA LYS A 151 -0.78 15.61 3.64
C LYS A 151 0.58 16.23 3.33
N GLU A 152 1.45 16.37 4.32
CA GLU A 152 2.82 16.85 4.15
C GLU A 152 3.59 15.99 3.14
N LEU A 153 3.51 14.66 3.26
CA LEU A 153 4.17 13.73 2.34
C LEU A 153 3.66 13.90 0.89
N ARG A 154 2.35 14.14 0.71
CA ARG A 154 1.75 14.41 -0.62
C ARG A 154 2.17 15.75 -1.19
N GLU A 155 2.28 16.77 -0.36
CA GLU A 155 2.77 18.09 -0.77
C GLU A 155 4.24 18.03 -1.17
N LEU A 156 5.07 17.38 -0.35
CA LEU A 156 6.49 17.21 -0.61
C LEU A 156 6.72 16.46 -1.93
N GLN A 157 6.00 15.36 -2.19
CA GLN A 157 6.03 14.64 -3.47
C GLN A 157 5.73 15.54 -4.68
N ARG A 158 4.73 16.43 -4.56
CA ARG A 158 4.41 17.39 -5.62
C ARG A 158 5.52 18.41 -5.81
N ASN A 159 6.08 18.92 -4.72
CA ASN A 159 7.14 19.92 -4.76
C ASN A 159 8.45 19.32 -5.32
N THR A 160 8.81 18.09 -4.92
CA THR A 160 9.95 17.36 -5.46
C THR A 160 9.79 17.14 -6.97
N TYR A 161 8.60 16.74 -7.42
CA TYR A 161 8.32 16.59 -8.85
C TYR A 161 8.49 17.90 -9.61
N LYS A 162 7.96 19.03 -9.09
CA LYS A 162 8.15 20.36 -9.68
C LYS A 162 9.64 20.70 -9.80
N LYS A 163 10.43 20.45 -8.75
CA LYS A 163 11.88 20.69 -8.76
C LYS A 163 12.62 19.81 -9.77
N ILE A 164 12.23 18.56 -9.93
CA ILE A 164 12.76 17.67 -10.98
C ILE A 164 12.43 18.22 -12.39
N CYS A 165 11.22 18.75 -12.59
CA CYS A 165 10.87 19.41 -13.85
C CYS A 165 11.73 20.67 -14.11
N GLU A 166 11.92 21.51 -13.08
CA GLU A 166 12.82 22.67 -13.16
C GLU A 166 14.25 22.26 -13.53
N PHE A 167 14.78 21.20 -12.90
CA PHE A 167 16.08 20.63 -13.20
C PHE A 167 16.19 20.22 -14.68
N ARG A 168 15.22 19.44 -15.19
CA ARG A 168 15.20 18.97 -16.59
C ARG A 168 15.17 20.12 -17.58
N GLU A 169 14.34 21.13 -17.33
CA GLU A 169 14.26 22.32 -18.18
C GLU A 169 15.57 23.13 -18.15
N PHE A 170 16.22 23.22 -17.00
CA PHE A 170 17.52 23.88 -16.90
C PHE A 170 18.61 23.12 -17.66
N VAL A 171 18.68 21.79 -17.54
CA VAL A 171 19.57 20.94 -18.34
C VAL A 171 19.31 21.15 -19.84
N LYS A 172 18.05 21.14 -20.26
CA LYS A 172 17.65 21.37 -21.65
C LYS A 172 18.14 22.72 -22.18
N LYS A 173 18.09 23.78 -21.37
CA LYS A 173 18.65 25.09 -21.71
C LYS A 173 20.18 25.05 -21.84
N LEU A 174 20.87 24.39 -20.91
CA LEU A 174 22.34 24.24 -20.98
C LEU A 174 22.78 23.49 -22.25
N VAL A 175 22.06 22.43 -22.62
CA VAL A 175 22.31 21.67 -23.85
C VAL A 175 22.13 22.57 -25.08
N LYS A 176 21.03 23.33 -25.15
CA LYS A 176 20.78 24.28 -26.25
C LYS A 176 21.82 25.39 -26.34
N ASN A 177 22.26 25.95 -25.21
CA ASN A 177 23.29 26.99 -25.15
C ASN A 177 24.66 26.49 -25.66
N ARG A 178 24.88 25.17 -25.68
CA ARG A 178 26.07 24.53 -26.25
C ARG A 178 25.91 24.18 -27.74
N GLY A 179 24.84 24.65 -28.37
CA GLY A 179 24.56 24.44 -29.79
C GLY A 179 24.05 23.05 -30.11
N PHE A 180 23.47 22.34 -29.14
CA PHE A 180 22.80 21.06 -29.37
C PHE A 180 21.28 21.22 -29.45
N GLU A 181 20.66 20.49 -30.36
CA GLU A 181 19.21 20.36 -30.44
C GLU A 181 18.77 19.11 -29.65
N VAL A 182 17.70 19.25 -28.85
CA VAL A 182 17.12 18.12 -28.12
C VAL A 182 15.92 17.60 -28.90
N VAL A 183 15.96 16.32 -29.29
CA VAL A 183 14.96 15.66 -30.13
C VAL A 183 14.33 14.45 -29.44
N ASN A 184 13.18 14.00 -29.94
CA ASN A 184 12.52 12.80 -29.41
C ASN A 184 13.27 11.54 -29.84
N ARG A 185 13.06 10.44 -29.12
CA ARG A 185 13.65 9.13 -29.46
C ARG A 185 13.21 8.57 -30.81
N ARG A 186 12.09 9.06 -31.37
CA ARG A 186 11.59 8.68 -32.70
C ARG A 186 12.31 9.40 -33.84
N ASP A 187 12.98 10.51 -33.53
CA ASP A 187 13.73 11.30 -34.49
C ASP A 187 15.15 10.75 -34.63
N ASN A 188 15.85 11.13 -35.71
CA ASN A 188 17.24 10.73 -35.87
C ASN A 188 18.16 11.78 -35.24
N ALA A 189 18.72 11.48 -34.07
CA ALA A 189 19.63 12.36 -33.34
C ALA A 189 21.06 12.36 -33.93
N LYS A 190 21.19 12.73 -35.21
CA LYS A 190 22.48 12.87 -35.92
C LYS A 190 23.06 14.28 -35.86
N GLY A 191 24.39 14.40 -35.90
CA GLY A 191 25.12 15.66 -35.75
C GLY A 191 24.94 16.26 -34.35
N ARG A 192 24.79 17.58 -34.25
CA ARG A 192 24.55 18.28 -32.97
C ARG A 192 23.12 18.10 -32.43
N LYS A 193 22.59 16.88 -32.48
CA LYS A 193 21.28 16.51 -31.95
C LYS A 193 21.45 15.42 -30.88
N VAL A 194 20.70 15.54 -29.80
CA VAL A 194 20.68 14.58 -28.69
C VAL A 194 19.26 14.23 -28.29
N TYR A 195 19.04 13.03 -27.78
CA TYR A 195 17.73 12.59 -27.31
C TYR A 195 17.35 13.25 -25.99
N GLU A 196 16.03 13.38 -25.74
CA GLU A 196 15.48 13.94 -24.48
C GLU A 196 16.01 13.25 -23.21
N THR A 197 16.46 12.00 -23.30
CA THR A 197 17.12 11.25 -22.22
C THR A 197 18.31 11.99 -21.60
N ILE A 198 18.95 12.90 -22.35
CA ILE A 198 20.03 13.75 -21.83
C ILE A 198 19.58 14.66 -20.69
N THR A 199 18.28 15.00 -20.60
CA THR A 199 17.75 15.89 -19.55
C THR A 199 17.62 15.19 -18.20
N ASP A 200 17.48 13.86 -18.22
CA ASP A 200 17.37 13.01 -17.02
C ASP A 200 18.72 12.47 -16.55
N LEU A 201 19.65 12.29 -17.48
CA LEU A 201 20.93 11.63 -17.20
C LEU A 201 21.75 12.31 -16.09
N PRO A 202 21.93 13.66 -16.07
CA PRO A 202 22.69 14.33 -15.01
C PRO A 202 22.11 14.07 -13.62
N LEU A 203 20.77 14.03 -13.49
CA LEU A 203 20.12 13.78 -12.21
C LEU A 203 20.48 12.39 -11.66
N LYS A 204 20.58 11.38 -12.53
CA LYS A 204 20.95 10.01 -12.15
C LYS A 204 22.43 9.90 -11.77
N LEU A 205 23.30 10.48 -12.60
CA LEU A 205 24.74 10.49 -12.35
C LEU A 205 25.08 11.17 -11.01
N LEU A 206 24.43 12.28 -10.70
CA LEU A 206 24.57 12.97 -9.41
C LEU A 206 24.09 12.11 -8.24
N ARG A 207 22.94 11.43 -8.39
CA ARG A 207 22.36 10.55 -7.37
C ARG A 207 23.25 9.36 -7.03
N ASP A 208 23.71 8.65 -8.05
CA ASP A 208 24.46 7.40 -7.87
C ASP A 208 25.97 7.66 -7.67
N ARG A 209 26.40 8.93 -7.77
CA ARG A 209 27.80 9.37 -7.74
C ARG A 209 28.68 8.62 -8.75
N GLU A 210 28.09 8.32 -9.89
CA GLU A 210 28.76 7.60 -10.97
C GLU A 210 29.56 8.54 -11.87
N SER A 211 30.67 8.04 -12.40
CA SER A 211 31.44 8.75 -13.42
C SER A 211 30.71 8.73 -14.76
N VAL A 212 30.87 9.81 -15.53
CA VAL A 212 30.36 9.88 -16.91
C VAL A 212 31.14 8.89 -17.78
N GLU A 213 30.49 7.80 -18.18
CA GLU A 213 31.05 6.81 -19.07
C GLU A 213 30.24 6.73 -20.36
N ILE A 214 30.71 7.44 -21.40
CA ILE A 214 30.07 7.42 -22.72
C ILE A 214 30.82 6.46 -23.64
N PHE A 215 30.10 5.60 -24.36
CA PHE A 215 30.68 4.67 -25.31
C PHE A 215 29.76 4.40 -26.51
N VAL A 216 30.33 3.78 -27.54
CA VAL A 216 29.60 3.30 -28.72
C VAL A 216 29.68 1.77 -28.71
N PRO A 217 28.57 1.06 -28.45
CA PRO A 217 28.57 -0.41 -28.46
C PRO A 217 29.00 -0.96 -29.83
N ARG A 218 29.77 -2.06 -29.84
CA ARG A 218 30.19 -2.72 -31.09
C ARG A 218 28.97 -3.12 -31.92
N GLY A 219 28.99 -2.79 -33.21
CA GLY A 219 27.91 -3.10 -34.15
C GLY A 219 26.71 -2.15 -34.08
N THR A 220 26.81 -1.06 -33.31
CA THR A 220 25.78 0.00 -33.26
C THR A 220 26.36 1.34 -33.68
N SER A 221 25.49 2.24 -34.16
CA SER A 221 25.85 3.63 -34.46
C SER A 221 25.33 4.59 -33.37
N GLU A 222 25.24 4.12 -32.13
CA GLU A 222 24.59 4.85 -31.04
C GLU A 222 25.59 5.23 -29.95
N VAL A 223 25.50 6.47 -29.49
CA VAL A 223 26.24 6.97 -28.33
C VAL A 223 25.40 6.68 -27.09
N VAL A 224 25.96 5.90 -26.17
CA VAL A 224 25.26 5.41 -24.98
C VAL A 224 26.03 5.81 -23.72
N CYS A 225 25.31 6.16 -22.65
CA CYS A 225 25.88 6.24 -21.31
C CYS A 225 25.84 4.88 -20.62
N SER A 226 27.00 4.41 -20.14
CA SER A 226 27.13 3.22 -19.31
C SER A 226 26.37 3.40 -17.98
N GLY A 227 26.10 2.29 -17.28
CA GLY A 227 25.28 2.26 -16.07
C GLY A 227 23.77 2.34 -16.32
N TYR A 228 23.33 3.17 -17.27
CA TYR A 228 21.90 3.44 -17.50
C TYR A 228 21.35 2.94 -18.84
N GLY A 229 22.21 2.57 -19.80
CA GLY A 229 21.79 2.15 -21.14
C GLY A 229 21.06 3.25 -21.91
N TYR A 230 21.31 4.51 -21.55
CA TYR A 230 20.65 5.66 -22.17
C TYR A 230 21.32 5.99 -23.48
N ILE A 231 20.59 5.80 -24.57
CA ILE A 231 20.98 6.29 -25.89
C ILE A 231 20.85 7.80 -25.87
N ILE A 232 21.93 8.50 -26.20
CA ILE A 232 22.03 9.97 -26.18
C ILE A 232 22.05 10.54 -27.59
N SER A 233 22.65 9.84 -28.55
CA SER A 233 22.71 10.26 -29.96
C SER A 233 22.83 9.02 -30.87
N SER A 234 22.43 9.16 -32.12
CA SER A 234 22.65 8.18 -33.20
C SER A 234 23.86 8.54 -34.08
N ASP A 235 24.76 9.38 -33.57
CA ASP A 235 26.00 9.80 -34.24
C ASP A 235 27.24 9.44 -33.41
N PRO A 236 27.96 8.36 -33.78
CA PRO A 236 29.16 7.93 -33.07
C PRO A 236 30.27 8.99 -32.99
N GLU A 237 30.36 9.89 -33.98
CA GLU A 237 31.39 10.94 -34.03
C GLU A 237 31.19 11.95 -32.90
N MET A 238 29.95 12.11 -32.43
CA MET A 238 29.59 13.05 -31.37
C MET A 238 29.92 12.57 -29.96
N LYS A 239 30.42 11.33 -29.80
CA LYS A 239 30.76 10.73 -28.50
C LYS A 239 31.54 11.68 -27.59
N GLY A 240 32.65 12.24 -28.10
CA GLY A 240 33.53 13.10 -27.31
C GLY A 240 32.89 14.42 -26.91
N GLU A 241 32.14 15.05 -27.81
CA GLU A 241 31.41 16.30 -27.51
C GLU A 241 30.29 16.07 -26.50
N ILE A 242 29.56 14.94 -26.61
CA ILE A 242 28.50 14.55 -25.68
C ILE A 242 29.06 14.28 -24.29
N GLU A 243 30.19 13.57 -24.19
CA GLU A 243 30.86 13.32 -22.92
C GLU A 243 31.28 14.64 -22.24
N ALA A 244 31.89 15.55 -23.00
CA ALA A 244 32.28 16.87 -22.50
C ALA A 244 31.08 17.73 -22.11
N LEU A 245 29.96 17.64 -22.84
CA LEU A 245 28.71 18.31 -22.53
C LEU A 245 28.15 17.85 -21.19
N ILE A 246 28.05 16.54 -20.97
CA ILE A 246 27.50 15.97 -19.74
C ILE A 246 28.36 16.33 -18.52
N LYS A 247 29.70 16.21 -18.63
CA LYS A 247 30.62 16.62 -17.56
C LYS A 247 30.40 18.07 -17.15
N LYS A 248 30.34 18.98 -18.13
CA LYS A 248 30.08 20.41 -17.88
C LYS A 248 28.71 20.71 -17.27
N ILE A 249 27.68 19.90 -17.57
CA ILE A 249 26.36 20.05 -16.95
C ILE A 249 26.42 19.62 -15.48
N ILE A 250 27.09 18.52 -15.17
CA ILE A 250 27.23 18.00 -13.79
C ILE A 250 28.10 18.91 -12.92
N GLU A 251 29.12 19.53 -13.51
CA GLU A 251 30.00 20.50 -12.86
C GLU A 251 29.36 21.89 -12.70
N ASN A 252 28.17 22.12 -13.28
CA ASN A 252 27.51 23.41 -13.18
C ASN A 252 26.98 23.64 -11.74
N GLU A 253 27.38 24.75 -11.12
CA GLU A 253 27.04 25.07 -9.73
C GLU A 253 25.52 25.14 -9.50
N GLU A 254 24.76 25.71 -10.43
CA GLU A 254 23.30 25.82 -10.30
C GLU A 254 22.62 24.46 -10.42
N ILE A 255 23.10 23.58 -11.30
CA ILE A 255 22.67 22.16 -11.36
C ILE A 255 22.91 21.46 -10.03
N GLN A 256 24.10 21.64 -9.43
CA GLN A 256 24.44 21.02 -8.15
C GLN A 256 23.57 21.55 -7.01
N ARG A 257 23.26 22.86 -7.00
CA ARG A 257 22.35 23.46 -6.02
C ARG A 257 20.94 22.89 -6.13
N ILE A 258 20.36 22.88 -7.34
CA ILE A 258 19.02 22.30 -7.58
C ILE A 258 19.00 20.82 -7.20
N TYR A 259 20.04 20.05 -7.54
CA TYR A 259 20.13 18.65 -7.14
C TYR A 259 20.18 18.48 -5.62
N THR A 260 20.95 19.31 -4.91
CA THR A 260 21.03 19.29 -3.45
C THR A 260 19.66 19.52 -2.81
N ASP A 261 18.88 20.48 -3.34
CA ASP A 261 17.50 20.72 -2.90
C ASP A 261 16.62 19.49 -3.13
N ILE A 262 16.67 18.89 -4.32
CA ILE A 262 15.91 17.67 -4.65
C ILE A 262 16.29 16.51 -3.70
N GLU A 263 17.57 16.34 -3.41
CA GLU A 263 18.06 15.29 -2.52
C GLU A 263 17.58 15.52 -1.08
N GLY A 264 17.62 16.77 -0.59
CA GLY A 264 17.07 17.13 0.72
C GLY A 264 15.57 16.80 0.82
N MET A 265 14.79 17.17 -0.19
CA MET A 265 13.36 16.86 -0.25
C MET A 265 13.09 15.35 -0.29
N LYS A 266 13.88 14.57 -1.04
CA LYS A 266 13.76 13.10 -1.06
C LYS A 266 14.09 12.46 0.28
N GLN A 267 15.07 12.99 1.01
CA GLN A 267 15.39 12.51 2.36
C GLN A 267 14.25 12.79 3.33
N GLU A 268 13.63 13.98 3.24
CA GLU A 268 12.43 14.32 4.00
C GLU A 268 11.23 13.43 3.63
N GLU A 269 11.01 13.15 2.34
CA GLU A 269 9.97 12.22 1.88
C GLU A 269 10.15 10.83 2.48
N GLU A 270 11.38 10.32 2.48
CA GLU A 270 11.66 8.98 3.00
C GLU A 270 11.50 8.93 4.52
N LYS A 271 11.89 9.98 5.26
CA LYS A 271 11.62 10.08 6.70
C LYS A 271 10.12 10.06 7.00
N LEU A 272 9.34 10.86 6.28
CA LEU A 272 7.87 10.87 6.43
C LEU A 272 7.25 9.54 6.04
N ARG A 273 7.71 8.92 4.94
CA ARG A 273 7.24 7.59 4.52
C ARG A 273 7.52 6.53 5.58
N GLN A 274 8.71 6.52 6.17
CA GLN A 274 9.07 5.58 7.24
C GLN A 274 8.28 5.83 8.52
N TYR A 275 8.02 7.09 8.86
CA TYR A 275 7.12 7.44 9.96
C TYR A 275 5.70 6.91 9.72
N LEU A 276 5.09 7.27 8.59
CA LEU A 276 3.75 6.81 8.21
C LEU A 276 3.67 5.28 8.21
N ARG A 277 4.64 4.59 7.61
CA ARG A 277 4.68 3.13 7.57
C ARG A 277 4.63 2.51 8.97
N ARG A 278 5.43 3.00 9.91
CA ARG A 278 5.47 2.52 11.30
C ARG A 278 4.14 2.76 12.02
N GLU A 279 3.54 3.92 11.84
CA GLU A 279 2.26 4.23 12.48
C GLU A 279 1.10 3.43 11.88
N LEU A 280 1.07 3.27 10.55
CA LEU A 280 0.09 2.44 9.87
C LEU A 280 0.19 0.96 10.30
N GLU A 281 1.41 0.46 10.48
CA GLU A 281 1.65 -0.89 11.02
C GLU A 281 1.06 -1.04 12.43
N LYS A 282 1.26 -0.07 13.33
CA LYS A 282 0.62 -0.08 14.65
C LYS A 282 -0.90 -0.08 14.56
N LEU A 283 -1.48 0.69 13.63
CA LEU A 283 -2.94 0.70 13.42
C LEU A 283 -3.46 -0.66 12.94
N VAL A 284 -2.75 -1.32 12.02
CA VAL A 284 -3.08 -2.67 11.56
C VAL A 284 -3.04 -3.66 12.73
N GLN A 285 -1.95 -3.66 13.51
CA GLN A 285 -1.81 -4.52 14.68
C GLN A 285 -2.93 -4.29 15.69
N ARG A 286 -3.36 -3.04 15.94
CA ARG A 286 -4.50 -2.76 16.83
C ARG A 286 -5.78 -3.47 16.34
N VAL A 287 -6.06 -3.42 15.04
CA VAL A 287 -7.24 -4.05 14.44
C VAL A 287 -7.17 -5.57 14.46
N GLU A 288 -5.98 -6.16 14.31
CA GLU A 288 -5.75 -7.60 14.50
C GLU A 288 -6.11 -8.02 15.93
N HIS A 289 -5.69 -7.24 16.93
CA HIS A 289 -6.00 -7.42 18.36
C HIS A 289 -7.42 -6.95 18.75
N LEU A 290 -8.38 -6.99 17.82
CA LEU A 290 -9.80 -6.70 18.07
C LEU A 290 -10.07 -5.27 18.61
N ARG A 291 -9.19 -4.31 18.32
CA ARG A 291 -9.44 -2.89 18.59
C ARG A 291 -9.75 -2.16 17.28
N PRO A 292 -10.96 -1.61 17.11
CA PRO A 292 -11.31 -0.94 15.86
C PRO A 292 -10.45 0.31 15.64
N LEU A 293 -10.38 0.75 14.39
CA LEU A 293 -9.88 2.08 14.06
C LEU A 293 -10.75 3.13 14.75
N GLU A 294 -10.10 4.18 15.23
CA GLU A 294 -10.74 5.40 15.70
C GLU A 294 -11.17 6.25 14.49
N GLY A 295 -11.92 7.32 14.76
CA GLY A 295 -12.54 8.12 13.72
C GLY A 295 -13.77 7.47 13.09
N LYS A 296 -14.35 8.17 12.12
CA LYS A 296 -15.52 7.77 11.36
C LYS A 296 -15.27 7.96 9.86
N CYS A 297 -15.96 7.18 9.06
CA CYS A 297 -16.05 7.36 7.62
C CYS A 297 -17.51 7.30 7.18
N ASP A 298 -17.78 7.62 5.91
CA ASP A 298 -19.15 7.62 5.36
C ASP A 298 -19.84 6.23 5.43
N LEU A 299 -19.05 5.16 5.66
CA LEU A 299 -19.55 3.78 5.79
C LEU A 299 -19.73 3.33 7.25
N CYS A 300 -19.34 4.14 8.24
CA CYS A 300 -19.65 3.86 9.63
C CYS A 300 -21.16 4.01 9.86
N ARG A 301 -21.73 3.13 10.68
CA ARG A 301 -23.10 3.33 11.16
C ARG A 301 -23.11 4.48 12.16
N GLU A 302 -24.17 5.27 12.12
CA GLU A 302 -24.46 6.30 13.13
C GLU A 302 -24.64 5.67 14.50
#